data_AF-A0A424MMJ0-F1
#
_entry.id   AF-A0A424MMJ0-F1
#
_cell.length_a   1.000
_cell.length_b   1.000
_cell.length_c   1.000
_cell.angle_alpha   90.00
_cell.angle_beta   90.00
_cell.angle_gamma   90.00
#
_symmetry.space_group_name_H-M   'P 1'
#
loop_
_entity.id
_entity.type
_entity.pdbx_description
1 polymer ?
#
loop_
_entity_poly.entity_id
_entity_poly.type
_entity_poly.pdbx_seq_one_letter_code
_entity_poly.pdbx_strand_id
1 'polypeptide(L)'
;SSLWDGDPIKRVRVTDGTTILPGRRLSLHLMAQPEVSLQLLGDDLLVSQGLLSRCLVSAPPSAAGTRNFAVPRQQAVHRLDEYHRMLCRLLKQELPIRAGTRNELQPRTLRISDEAEQIWIRLHDYVEERLGEDGEFASISGFANKAAEHAARIAGLFAMWRDLQANQVSAEDMANAARLVHHYLAESLRLSGEATASKHLSLAARVWDWLLHRWEHSAVYPAAIYNDCPITAVRNRKTALSIIFTLEEHGYLIRIKDGGRINGSHRKEAWQIYGRTDDENLQI
;
A
#
# COMPACT_ATOMS: atom_id res chain seq x y z
N SER A 1 -4.59 2.51 16.47
CA SER A 1 -5.97 2.81 16.01
C SER A 1 -6.87 1.93 16.84
N SER A 2 -7.78 2.50 17.63
CA SER A 2 -8.53 1.76 18.67
C SER A 2 -9.27 0.52 18.16
N LEU A 3 -9.70 0.52 16.89
CA LEU A 3 -10.35 -0.62 16.23
C LEU A 3 -9.42 -1.84 16.05
N TRP A 4 -8.13 -1.59 15.91
CA TRP A 4 -7.11 -2.62 15.75
C TRP A 4 -6.63 -3.10 17.12
N ASP A 5 -6.27 -2.17 17.99
CA ASP A 5 -5.63 -2.44 19.29
C ASP A 5 -6.62 -3.06 20.31
N GLY A 6 -7.92 -2.96 20.03
CA GLY A 6 -8.99 -3.50 20.88
C GLY A 6 -9.50 -2.54 21.95
N ASP A 7 -8.91 -1.34 22.01
CA ASP A 7 -9.27 -0.24 22.90
C ASP A 7 -10.72 0.25 22.67
N PRO A 8 -11.39 0.77 23.72
CA PRO A 8 -12.70 1.38 23.56
C PRO A 8 -12.70 2.52 22.54
N ILE A 9 -13.67 2.50 21.62
CA ILE A 9 -13.81 3.56 20.61
C ILE A 9 -14.48 4.76 21.28
N LYS A 10 -13.80 5.90 21.28
CA LYS A 10 -14.34 7.18 21.74
C LYS A 10 -14.94 7.92 20.55
N ARG A 11 -16.24 8.19 20.61
CA ARG A 11 -16.96 9.02 19.64
C ARG A 11 -17.39 10.30 20.33
N VAL A 12 -16.84 11.42 19.89
CA VAL A 12 -17.19 12.75 20.38
C VAL A 12 -18.06 13.43 19.33
N ARG A 13 -19.25 13.87 19.72
CA ARG A 13 -20.14 14.68 18.88
C ARG A 13 -20.56 15.92 19.64
N VAL A 14 -20.60 17.05 18.93
CA VAL A 14 -20.99 18.36 19.51
C VAL A 14 -22.39 18.31 20.11
N THR A 15 -23.31 17.52 19.53
CA THR A 15 -24.70 17.41 19.98
C THR A 15 -24.94 16.29 21.01
N ASP A 16 -24.23 15.17 20.90
CA ASP A 16 -24.56 13.93 21.63
C ASP A 16 -23.58 13.64 22.80
N GLY A 17 -22.59 14.53 23.02
CA GLY A 17 -21.54 14.34 24.01
C GLY A 17 -20.50 13.28 23.61
N THR A 18 -19.87 12.66 24.62
CA THR A 18 -18.87 11.59 24.44
C THR A 18 -19.51 10.22 24.64
N THR A 19 -19.51 9.39 23.60
CA THR A 19 -19.89 7.98 23.68
C THR A 19 -18.64 7.10 23.67
N ILE A 20 -18.55 6.16 24.61
CA ILE A 20 -17.49 5.14 24.65
C ILE A 20 -18.09 3.81 24.24
N LEU A 21 -17.49 3.15 23.24
CA LEU A 21 -17.94 1.87 22.71
C LEU A 21 -16.87 0.80 23.01
N PRO A 22 -16.94 0.11 24.17
CA PRO A 22 -16.04 -0.98 24.50
C PRO A 22 -16.38 -2.25 23.70
N GLY A 23 -15.43 -3.19 23.64
CA GLY A 23 -15.66 -4.53 23.09
C GLY A 23 -16.07 -4.55 21.62
N ARG A 24 -15.60 -3.59 20.82
CA ARG A 24 -15.88 -3.53 19.37
C ARG A 24 -14.75 -4.19 18.58
N ARG A 25 -15.11 -4.88 17.50
CA ARG A 25 -14.19 -5.53 16.57
C ARG A 25 -14.61 -5.17 15.15
N LEU A 26 -13.62 -5.00 14.27
CA LEU A 26 -13.81 -4.71 12.86
C LEU A 26 -13.21 -5.85 12.04
N SER A 27 -13.98 -6.31 11.05
CA SER A 27 -13.48 -7.13 9.96
C SER A 27 -13.69 -6.37 8.66
N LEU A 28 -12.69 -6.41 7.78
CA LEU A 28 -12.69 -5.72 6.49
C LEU A 28 -12.20 -6.69 5.42
N HIS A 29 -12.96 -6.81 4.34
CA HIS A 29 -12.56 -7.50 3.12
C HIS A 29 -13.03 -6.67 1.93
N LEU A 30 -12.09 -6.15 1.15
CA LEU A 30 -12.36 -5.27 0.03
C LEU A 30 -11.76 -5.85 -1.24
N MET A 31 -12.52 -5.77 -2.32
CA MET A 31 -12.04 -6.02 -3.68
C MET A 31 -12.11 -4.69 -4.43
N ALA A 32 -11.02 -4.32 -5.09
CA ALA A 32 -10.92 -3.08 -5.83
C ALA A 32 -10.25 -3.33 -7.18
N GLN A 33 -10.54 -2.48 -8.16
CA GLN A 33 -9.84 -2.50 -9.44
C GLN A 33 -8.35 -2.15 -9.22
N PRO A 34 -7.43 -2.71 -10.02
CA PRO A 34 -6.00 -2.46 -9.87
C PRO A 34 -5.64 -0.97 -9.89
N GLU A 35 -6.22 -0.20 -10.80
CA GLU A 35 -5.93 1.22 -10.99
C GLU A 35 -6.32 2.04 -9.76
N VAL A 36 -7.50 1.75 -9.19
CA VAL A 36 -7.99 2.38 -7.95
C VAL A 36 -7.12 1.98 -6.77
N SER A 37 -6.70 0.70 -6.71
CA SER A 37 -5.84 0.18 -5.65
C SER A 37 -4.47 0.86 -5.66
N LEU A 38 -3.86 1.07 -6.83
CA LEU A 38 -2.55 1.75 -6.93
C LEU A 38 -2.63 3.21 -6.51
N GLN A 39 -3.74 3.90 -6.80
CA GLN A 39 -3.96 5.26 -6.30
C GLN A 39 -4.06 5.29 -4.77
N LEU A 40 -4.83 4.36 -4.20
CA LEU A 40 -5.03 4.25 -2.76
C LEU A 40 -3.72 3.90 -2.01
N LEU A 41 -2.98 2.92 -2.52
CA LEU A 41 -1.69 2.47 -1.97
C LEU A 41 -0.59 3.51 -2.17
N GLY A 42 -0.69 4.31 -3.24
CA GLY A 42 0.17 5.44 -3.47
C GLY A 42 -0.09 6.56 -2.48
N ASP A 43 -1.33 6.92 -2.16
CA ASP A 43 -1.64 8.14 -1.39
C ASP A 43 -0.92 8.23 -0.02
N ASP A 44 -0.01 9.20 0.12
CA ASP A 44 0.84 9.33 1.32
C ASP A 44 0.03 9.69 2.58
N LEU A 45 -1.10 10.39 2.41
CA LEU A 45 -1.99 10.73 3.51
C LEU A 45 -2.74 9.49 4.01
N LEU A 46 -3.21 8.64 3.09
CA LEU A 46 -3.91 7.40 3.46
C LEU A 46 -2.95 6.34 4.04
N VAL A 47 -1.73 6.27 3.51
CA VAL A 47 -0.67 5.43 4.08
C VAL A 47 -0.30 5.90 5.49
N SER A 48 -0.11 7.21 5.70
CA SER A 48 0.26 7.77 7.01
C SER A 48 -0.86 7.69 8.06
N GLN A 49 -2.14 7.63 7.66
CA GLN A 49 -3.25 7.33 8.58
C GLN A 49 -3.19 5.90 9.17
N GLY A 50 -2.39 5.02 8.57
CA GLY A 50 -2.10 3.68 9.09
C GLY A 50 -3.23 2.66 8.92
N LEU A 51 -4.36 3.00 8.29
CA LEU A 51 -5.41 2.02 7.98
C LEU A 51 -4.87 0.95 7.02
N LEU A 52 -4.20 1.36 5.95
CA LEU A 52 -3.66 0.46 4.92
C LEU A 52 -2.58 -0.46 5.48
N SER A 53 -1.77 0.02 6.43
CA SER A 53 -0.76 -0.82 7.11
C SER A 53 -1.33 -2.00 7.91
N ARG A 54 -2.64 -2.02 8.16
CA ARG A 54 -3.37 -3.07 8.87
C ARG A 54 -4.15 -3.98 7.93
N CYS A 55 -4.05 -3.76 6.61
CA CYS A 55 -4.69 -4.57 5.60
C CYS A 55 -3.67 -5.54 4.99
N LEU A 56 -4.07 -6.80 4.80
CA LEU A 56 -3.26 -7.81 4.12
C LEU A 56 -3.57 -7.76 2.62
N VAL A 57 -2.80 -6.97 1.87
CA VAL A 57 -3.05 -6.71 0.45
C VAL A 57 -2.36 -7.75 -0.42
N SER A 58 -3.07 -8.25 -1.42
CA SER A 58 -2.51 -9.13 -2.46
C SER A 58 -3.10 -8.75 -3.80
N ALA A 59 -2.27 -8.73 -4.84
CA ALA A 59 -2.68 -8.48 -6.21
C ALA A 59 -2.20 -9.64 -7.10
N PRO A 60 -2.91 -10.78 -7.08
CA PRO A 60 -2.51 -11.95 -7.85
C PRO A 60 -2.51 -11.64 -9.36
N PRO A 61 -1.61 -12.29 -10.14
CA PRO A 61 -1.56 -12.12 -11.59
C PRO A 61 -2.92 -12.42 -12.24
N SER A 62 -3.24 -11.68 -13.29
CA SER A 62 -4.46 -11.91 -14.06
C SER A 62 -4.45 -13.32 -14.66
N ALA A 63 -5.54 -14.05 -14.43
CA ALA A 63 -5.78 -15.34 -15.10
C ALA A 63 -6.36 -15.16 -16.53
N ALA A 64 -6.53 -13.91 -17.02
CA ALA A 64 -6.99 -13.68 -18.38
C ALA A 64 -5.99 -14.29 -19.39
N GLY A 65 -6.50 -14.98 -20.40
CA GLY A 65 -5.68 -15.72 -21.38
C GLY A 65 -5.16 -17.07 -20.90
N THR A 66 -5.20 -17.37 -19.59
CA THR A 66 -4.72 -18.66 -19.01
C THR A 66 -5.81 -19.45 -18.30
N ARG A 67 -6.98 -18.84 -18.04
CA ARG A 67 -8.16 -19.46 -17.40
C ARG A 67 -8.95 -20.41 -18.33
N ASN A 68 -8.27 -21.37 -18.95
CA ASN A 68 -8.93 -22.40 -19.73
C ASN A 68 -9.93 -23.19 -18.85
N PHE A 69 -11.04 -23.60 -19.45
CA PHE A 69 -12.04 -24.40 -18.74
C PHE A 69 -11.39 -25.70 -18.23
N ALA A 70 -11.58 -25.98 -16.94
CA ALA A 70 -11.12 -27.20 -16.30
C ALA A 70 -12.26 -27.80 -15.49
N VAL A 71 -12.47 -29.11 -15.64
CA VAL A 71 -13.42 -29.84 -14.80
C VAL A 71 -12.87 -29.85 -13.36
N PRO A 72 -13.64 -29.42 -12.34
CA PRO A 72 -13.20 -29.43 -10.96
C PRO A 72 -12.76 -30.83 -10.52
N ARG A 73 -11.53 -30.95 -9.99
CA ARG A 73 -11.07 -32.22 -9.41
C ARG A 73 -11.90 -32.55 -8.17
N GLN A 74 -12.23 -33.82 -7.97
CA GLN A 74 -13.01 -34.27 -6.81
C GLN A 74 -12.40 -33.81 -5.47
N GLN A 75 -11.07 -33.79 -5.36
CA GLN A 75 -10.38 -33.29 -4.17
C GLN A 75 -10.64 -31.79 -3.90
N ALA A 76 -10.77 -30.97 -4.95
CA ALA A 76 -11.07 -29.54 -4.80
C ALA A 76 -12.50 -29.34 -4.28
N VAL A 77 -13.46 -30.11 -4.82
CA VAL A 77 -14.86 -30.12 -4.35
C VAL A 77 -14.91 -30.51 -2.87
N HIS A 78 -14.23 -31.59 -2.49
CA HIS A 78 -14.20 -32.03 -1.08
C HIS A 78 -13.65 -30.95 -0.14
N ARG A 79 -12.53 -30.30 -0.50
CA ARG A 79 -11.94 -29.21 0.30
C ARG A 79 -12.87 -28.01 0.43
N LEU A 80 -13.60 -27.66 -0.63
CA LEU A 80 -14.60 -26.59 -0.56
C LEU A 80 -15.75 -26.95 0.38
N ASP A 81 -16.21 -28.20 0.37
CA ASP A 81 -17.24 -28.66 1.30
C ASP A 81 -16.78 -28.64 2.76
N GLU A 82 -15.53 -29.01 3.03
CA GLU A 82 -14.94 -28.89 4.37
C GLU A 82 -14.85 -27.44 4.83
N TYR A 83 -14.41 -26.55 3.94
CA TYR A 83 -14.36 -25.12 4.18
C TYR A 83 -15.74 -24.53 4.49
N HIS A 84 -16.76 -24.85 3.68
CA HIS A 84 -18.14 -24.42 3.92
C HIS A 84 -18.68 -24.95 5.25
N ARG A 85 -18.44 -26.22 5.57
CA ARG A 85 -18.84 -26.81 6.86
C ARG A 85 -18.20 -26.09 8.03
N MET A 86 -16.94 -25.69 7.93
CA MET A 86 -16.28 -24.88 8.96
C MET A 86 -16.92 -23.50 9.10
N LEU A 87 -17.14 -22.78 8.00
CA LEU A 87 -17.79 -21.47 8.03
C LEU A 87 -19.17 -21.53 8.67
N CYS A 88 -19.98 -22.53 8.32
CA CYS A 88 -21.29 -22.73 8.94
C CYS A 88 -21.18 -23.00 10.45
N ARG A 89 -20.17 -23.74 10.90
CA ARG A 89 -19.94 -23.97 12.34
C ARG A 89 -19.55 -22.68 13.06
N LEU A 90 -18.70 -21.84 12.45
CA LEU A 90 -18.28 -20.55 12.97
C LEU A 90 -19.45 -19.56 13.09
N LEU A 91 -20.26 -19.44 12.04
CA LEU A 91 -21.40 -18.51 12.01
C LEU A 91 -22.53 -18.90 12.99
N LYS A 92 -22.58 -20.16 13.41
CA LYS A 92 -23.53 -20.66 14.42
C LYS A 92 -23.04 -20.50 15.86
N GLN A 93 -21.78 -20.09 16.08
CA GLN A 93 -21.30 -19.84 17.44
C GLN A 93 -22.02 -18.65 18.04
N GLU A 94 -22.35 -18.74 19.33
CA GLU A 94 -22.82 -17.58 20.08
C GLU A 94 -21.68 -16.55 20.18
N LEU A 95 -22.03 -15.27 20.00
CA LEU A 95 -21.07 -14.21 20.20
C LEU A 95 -20.71 -14.11 21.69
N PRO A 96 -19.43 -13.98 22.04
CA PRO A 96 -19.01 -13.88 23.44
C PRO A 96 -19.34 -12.48 23.97
N ILE A 97 -20.60 -12.23 24.32
CA ILE A 97 -21.08 -10.94 24.82
C ILE A 97 -20.86 -10.87 26.34
N ARG A 98 -20.31 -9.76 26.82
CA ARG A 98 -20.13 -9.49 28.25
C ARG A 98 -21.49 -9.50 28.95
N ALA A 99 -21.59 -10.25 30.05
CA ALA A 99 -22.80 -10.33 30.85
C ALA A 99 -23.30 -8.93 31.28
N GLY A 100 -24.61 -8.71 31.16
CA GLY A 100 -25.24 -7.42 31.48
C GLY A 100 -25.06 -6.33 30.42
N THR A 101 -24.55 -6.67 29.22
CA THR A 101 -24.38 -5.72 28.12
C THR A 101 -25.17 -6.15 26.88
N ARG A 102 -25.50 -5.19 26.01
CA ARG A 102 -26.21 -5.48 24.76
C ARG A 102 -25.29 -5.96 23.64
N ASN A 103 -24.07 -5.41 23.56
CA ASN A 103 -23.20 -5.54 22.38
C ASN A 103 -21.72 -5.26 22.69
N GLU A 104 -21.25 -5.62 23.88
CA GLU A 104 -19.83 -5.55 24.25
C GLU A 104 -19.22 -6.94 24.13
N LEU A 105 -18.29 -7.16 23.20
CA LEU A 105 -17.61 -8.45 23.06
C LEU A 105 -16.54 -8.63 24.14
N GLN A 106 -16.52 -9.81 24.75
CA GLN A 106 -15.53 -10.28 25.71
C GLN A 106 -14.97 -11.65 25.25
N PRO A 107 -14.19 -11.67 24.15
CA PRO A 107 -13.57 -12.91 23.68
C PRO A 107 -12.58 -13.46 24.71
N ARG A 108 -12.45 -14.79 24.77
CA ARG A 108 -11.42 -15.45 25.58
C ARG A 108 -10.01 -15.11 25.05
N THR A 109 -9.04 -15.11 25.96
CA THR A 109 -7.63 -14.98 25.58
C THR A 109 -7.12 -16.29 24.97
N LEU A 110 -6.49 -16.18 23.81
CA LEU A 110 -5.72 -17.27 23.20
C LEU A 110 -4.24 -17.00 23.48
N ARG A 111 -3.57 -17.92 24.20
CA ARG A 111 -2.16 -17.74 24.56
C ARG A 111 -1.26 -18.10 23.38
N ILE A 112 -0.05 -17.55 23.35
CA ILE A 112 1.00 -18.03 22.47
C ILE A 112 1.85 -19.01 23.29
N SER A 113 2.12 -20.20 22.75
CA SER A 113 3.03 -21.15 23.40
C SER A 113 4.47 -20.64 23.35
N ASP A 114 5.30 -21.07 24.29
CA ASP A 114 6.71 -20.64 24.37
C ASP A 114 7.45 -20.90 23.05
N GLU A 115 7.22 -22.04 22.39
CA GLU A 115 7.83 -22.35 21.11
C GLU A 115 7.33 -21.45 19.96
N ALA A 116 6.04 -21.09 19.97
CA ALA A 116 5.47 -20.16 19.02
C ALA A 116 5.99 -18.74 19.23
N GLU A 117 6.18 -18.32 20.48
CA GLU A 117 6.75 -17.03 20.84
C GLU A 117 8.17 -16.88 20.29
N GLN A 118 9.00 -17.92 20.38
CA GLN A 118 10.35 -17.90 19.78
C GLN A 118 10.32 -17.70 18.26
N ILE A 119 9.33 -18.25 17.55
CA ILE A 119 9.17 -18.02 16.10
C ILE A 119 8.74 -16.58 15.84
N TRP A 120 7.81 -16.07 16.66
CA TRP A 120 7.30 -14.71 16.56
C TRP A 120 8.42 -13.68 16.78
N ILE A 121 9.27 -13.86 17.80
CA ILE A 121 10.42 -12.99 18.08
C ILE A 121 11.38 -12.99 16.88
N ARG A 122 11.71 -14.16 16.33
CA ARG A 122 12.57 -14.22 15.13
C ARG A 122 12.00 -13.47 13.93
N LEU A 123 10.68 -13.55 13.70
CA LEU A 123 10.04 -12.78 12.65
C LEU A 123 10.12 -11.27 12.93
N HIS A 124 9.83 -10.88 14.17
CA HIS A 124 9.92 -9.49 14.60
C HIS A 124 11.31 -8.92 14.34
N ASP A 125 12.36 -9.58 14.84
CA ASP A 125 13.73 -9.10 14.74
C ASP A 125 14.22 -9.10 13.27
N TYR A 126 13.85 -10.12 12.49
CA TYR A 126 14.12 -10.15 11.05
C TYR A 126 13.56 -8.91 10.33
N VAL A 127 12.34 -8.49 10.68
CA VAL A 127 11.70 -7.32 10.07
C VAL A 127 12.33 -6.02 10.57
N GLU A 128 12.62 -5.92 11.87
CA GLU A 128 13.25 -4.75 12.49
C GLU A 128 14.63 -4.44 11.89
N GLU A 129 15.47 -5.46 11.69
CA GLU A 129 16.77 -5.32 11.03
C GLU A 129 16.68 -4.72 9.62
N ARG A 130 15.53 -4.86 8.96
CA ARG A 130 15.26 -4.41 7.57
C ARG A 130 14.44 -3.13 7.50
N LEU A 131 14.04 -2.56 8.63
CA LEU A 131 13.22 -1.35 8.72
C LEU A 131 14.02 -0.05 8.72
N GLY A 132 15.35 -0.12 8.83
CA GLY A 132 16.24 1.05 8.81
C GLY A 132 16.07 1.94 7.57
N GLU A 133 16.62 3.16 7.60
CA GLU A 133 16.41 4.19 6.57
C GLU A 133 16.72 3.70 5.13
N ASP A 134 17.75 2.87 4.98
CA ASP A 134 18.15 2.21 3.72
C ASP A 134 17.79 0.72 3.67
N GLY A 135 16.95 0.26 4.59
CA GLY A 135 16.53 -1.14 4.71
C GLY A 135 15.50 -1.55 3.67
N GLU A 136 15.43 -2.86 3.42
CA GLU A 136 14.50 -3.47 2.45
C GLU A 136 13.03 -3.04 2.66
N PHE A 137 12.62 -2.82 3.92
CA PHE A 137 11.25 -2.49 4.28
C PHE A 137 11.02 -1.01 4.57
N ALA A 138 11.99 -0.12 4.31
CA ALA A 138 11.87 1.31 4.57
C ALA A 138 10.62 1.93 3.88
N SER A 139 10.41 1.58 2.61
CA SER A 139 9.29 2.06 1.78
C SER A 139 7.92 1.50 2.18
N ILE A 140 7.88 0.50 3.07
CA ILE A 140 6.66 -0.12 3.60
C ILE A 140 6.66 -0.15 5.13
N SER A 141 7.42 0.75 5.76
CA SER A 141 7.64 0.78 7.21
C SER A 141 6.36 0.73 8.02
N GLY A 142 5.29 1.38 7.54
CA GLY A 142 3.97 1.33 8.14
C GLY A 142 3.43 -0.10 8.32
N PHE A 143 3.50 -0.93 7.27
CA PHE A 143 3.05 -2.33 7.30
C PHE A 143 4.07 -3.23 8.01
N ALA A 144 5.35 -3.06 7.70
CA ALA A 144 6.43 -3.87 8.28
C ALA A 144 6.47 -3.78 9.82
N ASN A 145 6.30 -2.60 10.40
CA ASN A 145 6.17 -2.42 11.86
C ASN A 145 4.99 -3.20 12.50
N LYS A 146 4.05 -3.72 11.70
CA LYS A 146 2.90 -4.50 12.16
C LYS A 146 2.98 -5.96 11.73
N ALA A 147 4.04 -6.37 11.04
CA ALA A 147 4.20 -7.72 10.50
C ALA A 147 4.11 -8.80 11.59
N ALA A 148 4.81 -8.59 12.72
CA ALA A 148 4.76 -9.51 13.84
C ALA A 148 3.34 -9.60 14.44
N GLU A 149 2.64 -8.48 14.58
CA GLU A 149 1.25 -8.48 15.08
C GLU A 149 0.29 -9.17 14.10
N HIS A 150 0.46 -8.97 12.79
CA HIS A 150 -0.26 -9.71 11.76
C HIS A 150 -0.02 -11.21 11.88
N ALA A 151 1.23 -11.63 12.11
CA ALA A 151 1.56 -13.05 12.28
C ALA A 151 0.83 -13.64 13.49
N ALA A 152 0.82 -12.96 14.64
CA ALA A 152 0.10 -13.42 15.82
C ALA A 152 -1.41 -13.55 15.55
N ARG A 153 -2.02 -12.59 14.86
CA ARG A 153 -3.45 -12.62 14.50
C ARG A 153 -3.79 -13.76 13.54
N ILE A 154 -2.98 -13.97 12.50
CA ILE A 154 -3.15 -15.06 11.53
C ILE A 154 -2.94 -16.42 12.22
N ALA A 155 -1.93 -16.55 13.07
CA ALA A 155 -1.67 -17.77 13.82
C ALA A 155 -2.86 -18.11 14.75
N GLY A 156 -3.46 -17.10 15.37
CA GLY A 156 -4.70 -17.26 16.14
C GLY A 156 -5.86 -17.78 15.28
N LEU A 157 -6.00 -17.29 14.04
CA LEU A 157 -7.00 -17.81 13.10
C LEU A 157 -6.72 -19.28 12.74
N PHE A 158 -5.46 -19.67 12.52
CA PHE A 158 -5.11 -21.06 12.23
C PHE A 158 -5.42 -21.99 13.41
N ALA A 159 -5.06 -21.58 14.63
CA ALA A 159 -5.38 -22.33 15.83
C ALA A 159 -6.89 -22.54 15.99
N MET A 160 -7.68 -21.46 15.86
CA MET A 160 -9.15 -21.52 15.95
C MET A 160 -9.80 -22.29 14.80
N TRP A 161 -9.25 -22.19 13.59
CA TRP A 161 -9.74 -22.94 12.43
C TRP A 161 -9.56 -24.44 12.64
N ARG A 162 -8.44 -24.86 13.24
CA ARG A 162 -8.21 -26.27 13.58
C ARG A 162 -9.11 -26.73 14.73
N ASP A 163 -9.19 -25.94 15.79
CA ASP A 163 -10.02 -26.22 16.96
C ASP A 163 -10.55 -24.91 17.59
N LEU A 164 -11.88 -24.74 17.58
CA LEU A 164 -12.53 -23.56 18.15
C LEU A 164 -12.29 -23.42 19.67
N GLN A 165 -11.97 -24.52 20.35
CA GLN A 165 -11.66 -24.55 21.78
C GLN A 165 -10.15 -24.44 22.07
N ALA A 166 -9.30 -24.29 21.05
CA ALA A 166 -7.85 -24.17 21.21
C ALA A 166 -7.51 -23.07 22.22
N ASN A 167 -6.79 -23.38 23.29
CA ASN A 167 -6.40 -22.42 24.33
C ASN A 167 -5.06 -21.73 24.03
N GLN A 168 -4.30 -22.23 23.06
CA GLN A 168 -3.01 -21.70 22.66
C GLN A 168 -2.75 -21.79 21.15
N VAL A 169 -1.92 -20.88 20.65
CA VAL A 169 -1.27 -20.92 19.33
C VAL A 169 -0.07 -21.85 19.42
N SER A 170 0.01 -22.83 18.54
CA SER A 170 1.15 -23.76 18.46
C SER A 170 2.29 -23.19 17.61
N ALA A 171 3.48 -23.79 17.73
CA ALA A 171 4.64 -23.43 16.91
C ALA A 171 4.33 -23.55 15.39
N GLU A 172 3.56 -24.58 15.00
CA GLU A 172 3.16 -24.78 13.59
C GLU A 172 2.25 -23.65 13.10
N ASP A 173 1.27 -23.23 13.91
CA ASP A 173 0.37 -22.12 13.58
C ASP A 173 1.17 -20.83 13.33
N MET A 174 2.13 -20.52 14.22
CA MET A 174 2.97 -19.32 14.09
C MET A 174 3.93 -19.42 12.90
N ALA A 175 4.55 -20.57 12.65
CA ALA A 175 5.43 -20.77 11.51
C ALA A 175 4.69 -20.56 10.17
N ASN A 176 3.47 -21.11 10.06
CA ASN A 176 2.64 -20.92 8.88
C ASN A 176 2.17 -19.47 8.74
N ALA A 177 1.83 -18.80 9.85
CA ALA A 177 1.46 -17.40 9.83
C ALA A 177 2.63 -16.51 9.40
N ALA A 178 3.84 -16.76 9.90
CA ALA A 178 5.05 -16.05 9.50
C ALA A 178 5.31 -16.18 8.00
N ARG A 179 5.21 -17.39 7.43
CA ARG A 179 5.32 -17.61 5.97
C ARG A 179 4.32 -16.77 5.17
N LEU A 180 3.07 -16.69 5.64
CA LEU A 180 2.04 -15.90 4.97
C LEU A 180 2.30 -14.39 5.12
N VAL A 181 2.77 -13.93 6.27
CA VAL A 181 3.20 -12.53 6.47
C VAL A 181 4.37 -12.17 5.57
N HIS A 182 5.35 -13.06 5.36
CA HIS A 182 6.42 -12.84 4.40
C HIS A 182 5.89 -12.62 2.97
N HIS A 183 4.87 -13.37 2.55
CA HIS A 183 4.20 -13.11 1.28
C HIS A 183 3.60 -11.70 1.23
N TYR A 184 2.92 -11.26 2.31
CA TYR A 184 2.34 -9.91 2.36
C TYR A 184 3.36 -8.79 2.47
N LEU A 185 4.52 -9.03 3.09
CA LEU A 185 5.66 -8.08 3.05
C LEU A 185 6.15 -7.93 1.62
N ALA A 186 6.37 -9.03 0.91
CA ALA A 186 6.81 -9.01 -0.48
C ALA A 186 5.78 -8.33 -1.40
N GLU A 187 4.49 -8.64 -1.26
CA GLU A 187 3.42 -7.98 -2.02
C GLU A 187 3.33 -6.49 -1.70
N SER A 188 3.46 -6.09 -0.44
CA SER A 188 3.46 -4.67 -0.06
C SER A 188 4.65 -3.94 -0.68
N LEU A 189 5.84 -4.54 -0.67
CA LEU A 189 7.04 -3.96 -1.26
C LEU A 189 6.88 -3.78 -2.78
N ARG A 190 6.40 -4.84 -3.46
CA ARG A 190 6.14 -4.83 -4.90
C ARG A 190 5.13 -3.75 -5.29
N LEU A 191 4.00 -3.68 -4.58
CA LEU A 191 2.93 -2.72 -4.85
C LEU A 191 3.31 -1.29 -4.48
N SER A 192 4.11 -1.08 -3.43
CA SER A 192 4.67 0.22 -3.09
C SER A 192 5.55 0.75 -4.23
N GLY A 193 6.45 -0.09 -4.76
CA GLY A 193 7.28 0.27 -5.92
C GLY A 193 6.45 0.61 -7.17
N GLU A 194 5.42 -0.18 -7.47
CA GLU A 194 4.51 0.07 -8.59
C GLU A 194 3.71 1.37 -8.43
N ALA A 195 3.21 1.65 -7.22
CA ALA A 195 2.50 2.87 -6.90
C ALA A 195 3.40 4.12 -7.01
N THR A 196 4.65 4.04 -6.55
CA THR A 196 5.64 5.11 -6.71
C THR A 196 5.94 5.39 -8.19
N ALA A 197 6.15 4.35 -9.00
CA ALA A 197 6.39 4.50 -10.43
C ALA A 197 5.18 5.16 -11.13
N SER A 198 3.96 4.71 -10.81
CA SER A 198 2.71 5.27 -11.35
C SER A 198 2.54 6.76 -11.00
N LYS A 199 2.79 7.14 -9.74
CA LYS A 199 2.80 8.54 -9.30
C LYS A 199 3.81 9.39 -10.09
N HIS A 200 5.02 8.87 -10.29
CA HIS A 200 6.08 9.58 -11.01
C HIS A 200 5.69 9.83 -12.47
N LEU A 201 5.17 8.81 -13.16
CA LEU A 201 4.69 8.94 -14.54
C LEU A 201 3.48 9.89 -14.64
N SER A 202 2.54 9.82 -13.71
CA SER A 202 1.40 10.75 -13.65
C SER A 202 1.86 12.20 -13.43
N LEU A 203 2.85 12.40 -12.56
CA LEU A 203 3.46 13.72 -12.36
C LEU A 203 4.14 14.22 -13.64
N ALA A 204 4.89 13.37 -14.33
CA ALA A 204 5.54 13.71 -15.59
C ALA A 204 4.53 14.12 -16.67
N ALA A 205 3.44 13.36 -16.82
CA ALA A 205 2.37 13.68 -17.76
C ALA A 205 1.70 15.04 -17.47
N ARG A 206 1.50 15.40 -16.19
CA ARG A 206 0.96 16.71 -15.82
C ARG A 206 1.93 17.86 -16.06
N VAL A 207 3.22 17.63 -15.86
CA VAL A 207 4.26 18.62 -16.21
C VAL A 207 4.33 18.79 -17.73
N TRP A 208 4.24 17.70 -18.50
CA TRP A 208 4.14 17.75 -19.96
C TRP A 208 2.93 18.56 -20.43
N ASP A 209 1.74 18.33 -19.86
CA ASP A 209 0.54 19.11 -20.16
C ASP A 209 0.74 20.62 -19.89
N TRP A 210 1.37 20.97 -18.77
CA TRP A 210 1.73 22.36 -18.47
C TRP A 210 2.72 22.94 -19.50
N LEU A 211 3.76 22.17 -19.87
CA LEU A 211 4.75 22.57 -20.88
C LEU A 211 4.13 22.79 -22.26
N LEU A 212 3.10 22.04 -22.63
CA LEU A 212 2.42 22.22 -23.90
C LEU A 212 1.48 23.43 -23.90
N HIS A 213 0.67 23.58 -22.86
CA HIS A 213 -0.49 24.47 -22.92
C HIS A 213 -0.31 25.80 -22.17
N ARG A 214 0.69 25.91 -21.28
CA ARG A 214 0.82 27.06 -20.38
C ARG A 214 2.21 27.66 -20.31
N TRP A 215 3.24 26.90 -20.66
CA TRP A 215 4.58 27.44 -20.82
C TRP A 215 4.69 28.22 -22.13
N GLU A 216 5.37 29.37 -22.13
CA GLU A 216 5.35 30.28 -23.29
C GLU A 216 6.41 29.92 -24.35
N HIS A 217 7.55 29.38 -23.94
CA HIS A 217 8.72 29.18 -24.81
C HIS A 217 8.78 27.78 -25.42
N SER A 218 9.45 27.61 -26.58
CA SER A 218 9.65 26.29 -27.17
C SER A 218 10.64 25.40 -26.41
N ALA A 219 11.44 25.98 -25.51
CA ALA A 219 12.39 25.26 -24.67
C ALA A 219 12.18 25.57 -23.18
N VAL A 220 12.61 24.66 -22.31
CA VAL A 220 12.50 24.75 -20.84
C VAL A 220 13.84 24.52 -20.16
N TYR A 221 14.01 25.06 -18.96
CA TYR A 221 15.16 24.86 -18.07
C TYR A 221 14.69 24.44 -16.67
N PRO A 222 15.53 23.81 -15.82
CA PRO A 222 15.07 23.15 -14.60
C PRO A 222 14.39 24.10 -13.62
N ALA A 223 14.92 25.32 -13.50
CA ALA A 223 14.35 26.34 -12.62
C ALA A 223 12.95 26.79 -13.03
N ALA A 224 12.58 26.75 -14.30
CA ALA A 224 11.21 27.03 -14.73
C ALA A 224 10.23 26.00 -14.16
N ILE A 225 10.62 24.73 -14.10
CA ILE A 225 9.74 23.68 -13.59
C ILE A 225 9.50 23.84 -12.09
N TYR A 226 10.53 24.08 -11.27
CA TYR A 226 10.30 24.19 -9.82
C TYR A 226 9.82 25.59 -9.37
N ASN A 227 10.04 26.65 -10.14
CA ASN A 227 9.59 28.00 -9.80
C ASN A 227 8.26 28.42 -10.46
N ASP A 228 8.01 27.98 -11.69
CA ASP A 228 6.90 28.52 -12.51
C ASP A 228 5.78 27.50 -12.74
N CYS A 229 6.07 26.19 -12.69
CA CYS A 229 5.03 25.17 -12.82
C CYS A 229 4.06 25.24 -11.62
N PRO A 230 2.74 25.30 -11.83
CA PRO A 230 1.75 25.39 -10.75
C PRO A 230 1.67 24.11 -9.89
N ILE A 231 2.32 23.02 -10.30
CA ILE A 231 2.27 21.74 -9.62
C ILE A 231 3.21 21.76 -8.40
N THR A 232 2.64 21.62 -7.20
CA THR A 232 3.38 21.69 -5.93
C THR A 232 4.42 20.58 -5.76
N ALA A 233 4.19 19.40 -6.33
CA ALA A 233 5.09 18.25 -6.19
C ALA A 233 6.46 18.44 -6.88
N VAL A 234 6.59 19.36 -7.84
CA VAL A 234 7.86 19.64 -8.54
C VAL A 234 8.60 20.86 -8.01
N ARG A 235 8.18 21.45 -6.88
CA ARG A 235 8.76 22.67 -6.30
C ARG A 235 10.19 22.53 -5.76
N ASN A 236 10.78 21.33 -5.82
CA ASN A 236 12.17 21.11 -5.47
C ASN A 236 12.96 20.65 -6.70
N ARG A 237 14.25 21.02 -6.74
CA ARG A 237 15.14 20.74 -7.87
C ARG A 237 15.29 19.24 -8.15
N LYS A 238 15.38 18.39 -7.12
CA LYS A 238 15.58 16.94 -7.27
C LYS A 238 14.42 16.30 -8.04
N THR A 239 13.19 16.57 -7.63
CA THR A 239 11.98 16.07 -8.30
C THR A 239 11.84 16.68 -9.69
N ALA A 240 12.05 17.97 -9.85
CA ALA A 240 11.97 18.62 -11.16
C ALA A 240 12.94 18.02 -12.19
N LEU A 241 14.20 17.77 -11.79
CA LEU A 241 15.18 17.12 -12.66
C LEU A 241 14.80 15.67 -12.97
N SER A 242 14.34 14.91 -11.97
CA SER A 242 13.85 13.55 -12.18
C SER A 242 12.74 13.49 -13.24
N ILE A 243 11.79 14.45 -13.18
CA ILE A 243 10.72 14.57 -14.17
C ILE A 243 11.25 14.98 -15.55
N ILE A 244 12.21 15.90 -15.62
CA ILE A 244 12.86 16.27 -16.89
C ILE A 244 13.49 15.04 -17.55
N PHE A 245 14.25 14.25 -16.79
CA PHE A 245 14.91 13.06 -17.33
C PHE A 245 13.90 12.03 -17.81
N THR A 246 12.81 11.81 -17.09
CA THR A 246 11.72 10.94 -17.59
C THR A 246 11.12 11.48 -18.88
N LEU A 247 10.82 12.78 -18.97
CA LEU A 247 10.30 13.36 -20.22
C LEU A 247 11.32 13.29 -21.36
N GLU A 248 12.62 13.39 -21.06
CA GLU A 248 13.71 13.23 -22.03
C GLU A 248 13.84 11.79 -22.53
N GLU A 249 13.88 10.81 -21.63
CA GLU A 249 13.94 9.38 -21.95
C GLU A 249 12.77 8.94 -22.83
N HIS A 250 11.58 9.52 -22.60
CA HIS A 250 10.39 9.26 -23.41
C HIS A 250 10.28 10.12 -24.68
N GLY A 251 11.26 10.98 -24.95
CA GLY A 251 11.33 11.79 -26.18
C GLY A 251 10.45 13.04 -26.21
N TYR A 252 9.80 13.40 -25.10
CA TYR A 252 8.99 14.62 -24.98
C TYR A 252 9.85 15.88 -24.79
N LEU A 253 11.05 15.71 -24.21
CA LEU A 253 12.07 16.74 -24.09
C LEU A 253 13.34 16.30 -24.82
N ILE A 254 13.99 17.23 -25.52
CA ILE A 254 15.25 16.96 -26.22
C ILE A 254 16.32 17.87 -25.65
N ARG A 255 17.35 17.28 -25.04
CA ARG A 255 18.42 18.07 -24.43
C ARG A 255 19.18 18.89 -25.47
N ILE A 256 19.36 20.17 -25.19
CA ILE A 256 20.11 21.09 -26.05
C ILE A 256 21.58 21.01 -25.67
N LYS A 257 22.41 20.48 -26.57
CA LYS A 257 23.87 20.44 -26.45
C LYS A 257 24.36 21.89 -26.43
N ASP A 258 25.01 22.30 -25.34
CA ASP A 258 25.48 23.68 -25.05
C ASP A 258 24.45 24.66 -24.48
N GLY A 259 23.24 24.20 -24.16
CA GLY A 259 22.20 25.04 -23.56
C GLY A 259 21.54 26.00 -24.57
N GLY A 260 20.57 26.78 -24.10
CA GLY A 260 19.71 27.61 -24.97
C GLY A 260 19.43 28.99 -24.39
N ARG A 261 19.12 29.97 -25.24
CA ARG A 261 18.55 31.25 -24.80
C ARG A 261 17.05 31.08 -24.60
N ILE A 262 16.59 31.23 -23.37
CA ILE A 262 15.17 31.11 -22.98
C ILE A 262 14.85 32.33 -22.13
N ASN A 263 13.78 33.06 -22.48
CA ASN A 263 13.39 34.30 -21.82
C ASN A 263 14.56 35.32 -21.75
N GLY A 264 15.19 35.60 -22.89
CA GLY A 264 16.29 36.55 -23.03
C GLY A 264 17.64 36.12 -22.43
N SER A 265 17.67 35.08 -21.58
CA SER A 265 18.84 34.64 -20.81
C SER A 265 19.39 33.31 -21.31
N HIS A 266 20.72 33.16 -21.34
CA HIS A 266 21.34 31.88 -21.66
C HIS A 266 21.25 30.92 -20.47
N ARG A 267 20.78 29.69 -20.72
CA ARG A 267 20.59 28.63 -19.73
C ARG A 267 21.50 27.46 -20.10
N LYS A 268 22.45 27.13 -19.21
CA LYS A 268 23.39 26.01 -19.39
C LYS A 268 22.68 24.65 -19.51
N GLU A 269 21.60 24.48 -18.76
CA GLU A 269 20.75 23.29 -18.80
C GLU A 269 19.42 23.69 -19.44
N ALA A 270 19.16 23.20 -20.65
CA ALA A 270 17.98 23.51 -21.42
C ALA A 270 17.54 22.31 -22.27
N TRP A 271 16.23 22.17 -22.46
CA TRP A 271 15.61 21.12 -23.25
C TRP A 271 14.58 21.72 -24.19
N GLN A 272 14.63 21.35 -25.46
CA GLN A 272 13.60 21.63 -26.45
C GLN A 272 12.35 20.81 -26.13
N ILE A 273 11.17 21.43 -26.21
CA ILE A 273 9.88 20.77 -26.03
C ILE A 273 9.49 20.16 -27.38
N TYR A 274 9.30 18.84 -27.43
CA TYR A 274 8.94 18.15 -28.65
C TYR A 274 7.65 18.73 -29.26
N GLY A 275 7.67 18.99 -30.57
CA GLY A 275 6.53 19.57 -31.29
C GLY A 275 6.31 21.07 -31.07
N ARG A 276 7.17 21.75 -30.30
CA ARG A 276 7.24 23.21 -30.26
C ARG A 276 8.50 23.67 -30.98
N THR A 277 8.37 24.66 -31.85
CA THR A 277 9.48 25.38 -32.45
C THR A 277 9.28 26.86 -32.18
N ASP A 278 10.32 27.56 -31.73
CA ASP A 278 10.31 29.02 -31.81
C ASP A 278 10.50 29.36 -33.29
N ASP A 279 9.49 30.00 -33.89
CA ASP A 279 9.47 30.42 -35.31
C ASP A 279 10.46 31.58 -35.61
N GLU A 280 11.59 31.62 -34.91
CA GLU A 280 12.67 32.58 -35.13
C GLU A 280 13.97 31.95 -35.66
N ASN A 281 14.05 30.62 -35.81
CA ASN A 281 15.27 29.95 -36.33
C ASN A 281 15.03 28.92 -37.45
N LEU A 282 13.90 28.98 -38.17
CA LEU A 282 13.78 28.34 -39.49
C LEU A 282 14.27 29.31 -40.57
N GLN A 283 15.60 29.50 -40.64
CA GLN A 283 16.24 29.85 -41.92
C GLN A 283 16.83 28.57 -42.49
N ILE A 284 16.16 28.05 -43.53
CA ILE A 284 16.73 27.12 -44.51
C ILE A 284 17.89 27.84 -45.21
#